data_AF-A0A1I7HX81-F1
#
_entry.id   AF-A0A1I7HX81-F1
#
_cell.length_a   1.000
_cell.length_b   1.000
_cell.length_c   1.000
_cell.angle_alpha   90.00
_cell.angle_beta   90.00
_cell.angle_gamma   90.00
#
_symmetry.space_group_name_H-M   'P 1'
#
loop_
_entity.id
_entity.type
_entity.pdbx_description
1 polymer ?
#
loop_
_entity_poly.entity_id
_entity_poly.type
_entity_poly.pdbx_seq_one_letter_code
_entity_poly.pdbx_strand_id
1 'polypeptide(L)' 'MSELGVVGFKEVEEADRVLLRLAKLKKEHLIDLEDAAVVICDEAGRVHLK' A
#
# COMPACT_ATOMS: atom_id res chain seq x y z
N MET A 1 13.66 -14.64 1.97
CA MET A 1 14.08 -13.54 1.08
C MET A 1 12.86 -12.68 0.89
N SER A 2 12.86 -11.42 1.34
CA SER A 2 11.72 -10.53 1.18
C SER A 2 11.81 -9.84 -0.17
N GLU A 3 10.71 -9.83 -0.93
CA GLU A 3 10.62 -9.21 -2.25
C GLU A 3 9.80 -7.93 -2.12
N LEU A 4 10.37 -6.78 -2.50
CA LEU A 4 9.70 -5.49 -2.42
C LEU A 4 9.07 -5.14 -3.76
N GLY A 5 7.73 -5.13 -3.79
CA GLY A 5 6.95 -4.63 -4.92
C GLY A 5 6.55 -3.18 -4.72
N VAL A 6 6.75 -2.33 -5.74
CA VAL A 6 6.26 -0.94 -5.75
C VAL A 6 5.20 -0.81 -6.84
N VAL A 7 4.02 -0.30 -6.45
CA VAL A 7 2.90 -0.08 -7.37
C VAL A 7 2.52 1.40 -7.30
N GLY A 8 2.59 2.08 -8.45
CA GLY A 8 2.19 3.48 -8.58
C GLY A 8 0.70 3.59 -8.93
N PHE A 9 0.01 4.51 -8.26
CA PHE A 9 -1.39 4.85 -8.52
C PHE A 9 -1.49 6.32 -8.92
N LYS A 10 -2.50 6.66 -9.73
CA LYS A 10 -2.77 8.07 -10.11
C LYS A 10 -3.45 8.83 -8.97
N GLU A 11 -4.39 8.16 -8.30
CA GLU A 11 -5.21 8.74 -7.25
C GLU A 11 -4.88 8.09 -5.90
N VAL A 12 -4.85 8.89 -4.84
CA VAL A 12 -4.53 8.42 -3.48
C VAL A 12 -5.60 7.45 -2.97
N GLU A 13 -6.87 7.69 -3.31
CA GLU A 13 -7.98 6.83 -2.90
C GLU A 13 -7.87 5.42 -3.50
N GLU A 14 -7.22 5.29 -4.67
CA GLU A 14 -6.99 3.99 -5.28
C GLU A 14 -5.94 3.19 -4.50
N ALA A 15 -4.85 3.84 -4.09
CA ALA A 15 -3.83 3.23 -3.25
C ALA A 15 -4.41 2.77 -1.89
N ASP A 16 -5.22 3.62 -1.24
CA ASP A 16 -5.88 3.29 0.03
C ASP A 16 -6.85 2.09 -0.12
N ARG A 17 -7.61 2.02 -1.23
CA ARG A 17 -8.49 0.87 -1.51
C ARG A 17 -7.72 -0.43 -1.68
N VAL A 18 -6.57 -0.38 -2.36
CA VAL A 18 -5.72 -1.56 -2.56
C VAL A 18 -5.11 -2.01 -1.23
N LEU A 19 -4.63 -1.08 -0.40
CA LEU A 19 -4.11 -1.39 0.94
C LEU A 19 -5.16 -2.12 1.80
N LEU A 20 -6.39 -1.60 1.84
CA LEU A 20 -7.51 -2.24 2.54
C LEU A 20 -7.81 -3.65 2.01
N ARG A 21 -7.73 -3.82 0.69
CA ARG A 21 -7.97 -5.13 0.06
C ARG A 21 -6.85 -6.12 0.38
N LEU A 22 -5.60 -5.69 0.39
CA LEU A 22 -4.46 -6.50 0.82
C LEU A 22 -4.58 -6.92 2.28
N ALA A 23 -4.96 -6.00 3.18
CA ALA A 23 -5.21 -6.31 4.58
C ALA A 23 -6.34 -7.33 4.76
N LYS A 24 -7.42 -7.21 3.97
CA LYS A 24 -8.52 -8.18 3.96
C LYS A 24 -8.07 -9.56 3.46
N LEU A 25 -7.29 -9.60 2.37
CA LEU A 25 -6.75 -10.84 1.81
C LEU A 25 -5.76 -11.52 2.77
N LYS A 26 -4.94 -10.76 3.50
CA LYS A 26 -4.08 -11.28 4.58
C LYS A 26 -4.90 -12.03 5.62
N LYS A 27 -6.07 -11.47 6.01
CA LYS A 27 -6.97 -12.08 6.98
C LYS A 27 -7.72 -13.30 6.44
N GLU A 28 -8.17 -13.26 5.18
CA GLU A 28 -9.05 -14.29 4.60
C GLU A 28 -8.29 -15.44 3.91
N HIS A 29 -7.08 -15.20 3.41
CA HIS A 29 -6.40 -16.15 2.51
C HIS A 29 -5.01 -16.62 2.96
N LEU A 30 -4.62 -16.45 4.23
CA LEU A 30 -3.30 -16.87 4.75
C LEU A 30 -2.13 -16.36 3.87
N ILE A 31 -2.31 -15.21 3.20
CA ILE A 31 -1.25 -14.61 2.40
C ILE A 31 -0.31 -13.94 3.42
N ASP A 32 0.93 -14.41 3.47
CA ASP A 32 1.95 -13.88 4.37
C ASP A 32 2.53 -12.58 3.78
N LEU A 33 1.67 -11.54 3.73
CA LEU A 33 2.13 -10.19 3.47
C LEU A 33 2.78 -9.69 4.75
N GLU A 34 4.10 -9.51 4.75
CA GLU A 34 4.88 -8.97 5.88
C GLU A 34 4.35 -7.59 6.27
N ASP A 35 4.68 -6.55 5.49
CA ASP A 35 4.23 -5.18 5.68
C ASP A 35 3.90 -4.51 4.34
N ALA A 36 2.87 -3.66 4.32
CA ALA A 36 2.51 -2.81 3.18
C ALA A 36 2.19 -1.41 3.67
N ALA A 37 2.70 -0.39 2.99
CA ALA A 37 2.50 1.02 3.33
C ALA A 37 2.15 1.82 2.07
N VAL A 38 1.38 2.89 2.24
CA VAL A 38 1.04 3.82 1.15
C VAL A 38 1.88 5.08 1.31
N VAL A 39 2.59 5.45 0.24
CA VAL A 39 3.43 6.65 0.20
C VAL A 39 2.76 7.68 -0.68
N ILE A 40 2.46 8.85 -0.11
CA ILE A 40 1.82 9.96 -0.81
C ILE A 40 2.80 11.13 -0.82
N CYS A 41 3.14 11.64 -2.00
CA CYS A 41 3.89 12.88 -2.14
C CYS A 41 2.90 14.02 -2.38
N ASP A 42 2.87 15.00 -1.48
CA ASP A 42 2.04 16.18 -1.68
C ASP A 42 2.67 17.18 -2.66
N GLU A 43 1.90 18.17 -3.12
CA GLU A 43 2.38 19.20 -4.05
C GLU A 43 3.53 20.06 -3.49
N ALA A 44 3.71 20.09 -2.17
CA ALA A 44 4.82 20.76 -1.50
C ALA A 44 6.07 19.87 -1.41
N GLY A 45 6.03 18.66 -1.98
CA GLY A 45 7.12 17.68 -1.95
C GLY A 45 7.26 16.96 -0.61
N ARG A 46 6.26 17.03 0.27
CA ARG A 46 6.26 16.32 1.56
C ARG A 46 5.72 14.91 1.36
N VAL A 47 6.44 13.96 1.93
CA VAL A 47 6.09 12.54 1.90
C VAL A 47 5.26 12.20 3.12
N HIS A 48 4.07 11.66 2.89
CA HIS A 48 3.19 11.12 3.92
C HIS A 48 3.20 9.60 3.79
N LEU A 49 3.54 8.91 4.89
CA LEU A 49 3.43 7.45 4.99
C LEU A 49 2.16 7.10 5.76
N LYS A 50 1.39 6.17 5.20
CA LYS A 50 0.22 5.56 5.85
C LYS A 50 0.43 4.06 5.99
#